data_AF-A0AAW2PYX7-F1
#
_entry.id   AF-A0AAW2PYX7-F1
#
_cell.length_a   1.000
_cell.length_b   1.000
_cell.length_c   1.000
_cell.angle_alpha   90.00
_cell.angle_beta   90.00
_cell.angle_gamma   90.00
#
_symmetry.space_group_name_H-M   'P 1'
#
loop_
_entity.id
_entity.type
_entity.pdbx_description
1 polymer ?
#
loop_
_entity_poly.entity_id
_entity_poly.type
_entity_poly.pdbx_seq_one_letter_code
_entity_poly.pdbx_strand_id
1 'polypeptide(L)'
;MDGGGAASQETTAASGGATVGVRIHHSRRLPDFLQSVNLNLKAPFDRFMEHSRLQGDFDESSLEFQRKILERSGLGDETYVPEAMHYIPPRPSMQAAREEAEQVMFGHWIICSRIPMCIGTYAVVVSMENITQNWYFGNKKSMLIPNCLFRVGGAAVLLSNKAGDRRRAKYKLVHVVRTHKGADDKAFRCVYQEQDDAGKTGVSLSKDLMAIAGGALKTNITTWVL
;
A
#
# COMPACT_ATOMS: atom_id res chain seq x y z
N MET A 1 -31.59 47.63 -19.50
CA MET A 1 -31.55 47.33 -20.95
C MET A 1 -30.09 47.05 -21.29
N ASP A 2 -29.52 45.89 -20.99
CA ASP A 2 -29.95 44.47 -21.17
C ASP A 2 -29.79 43.95 -22.60
N GLY A 3 -29.23 42.73 -22.70
CA GLY A 3 -29.23 41.90 -23.91
C GLY A 3 -27.91 41.95 -24.72
N GLY A 4 -27.15 40.86 -24.91
CA GLY A 4 -27.21 39.54 -24.28
C GLY A 4 -26.91 38.38 -25.25
N GLY A 5 -26.21 37.36 -24.75
CA GLY A 5 -26.09 36.02 -25.35
C GLY A 5 -25.00 35.84 -26.43
N ALA A 6 -24.41 34.66 -26.59
CA ALA A 6 -24.34 33.51 -25.68
C ALA A 6 -23.12 32.65 -26.07
N ALA A 7 -22.26 32.29 -25.11
CA ALA A 7 -21.22 31.28 -25.35
C ALA A 7 -21.82 29.89 -25.25
N SER A 8 -21.52 29.03 -26.23
CA SER A 8 -21.99 27.64 -26.28
C SER A 8 -21.45 26.83 -25.11
N GLN A 9 -22.35 26.12 -24.41
CA GLN A 9 -22.00 25.18 -23.35
C GLN A 9 -21.28 23.96 -23.92
N GLU A 10 -20.20 23.54 -23.26
CA GLU A 10 -19.71 22.17 -23.37
C GLU A 10 -19.76 21.54 -21.97
N THR A 11 -20.69 20.60 -21.78
CA THR A 11 -21.02 20.02 -20.47
C THR A 11 -19.94 19.05 -20.00
N THR A 12 -19.13 19.46 -19.03
CA THR A 12 -18.20 18.58 -18.33
C THR A 12 -18.96 17.58 -17.44
N ALA A 13 -19.14 16.36 -17.92
CA ALA A 13 -19.76 15.28 -17.14
C ALA A 13 -18.86 14.89 -15.95
N ALA A 14 -19.39 15.03 -14.73
CA ALA A 14 -18.68 14.69 -13.50
C ALA A 14 -18.63 13.17 -13.27
N SER A 15 -17.61 12.48 -13.83
CA SER A 15 -17.35 11.06 -13.53
C SER A 15 -16.63 10.90 -12.20
N GLY A 16 -17.39 10.96 -11.11
CA GLY A 16 -16.89 10.69 -9.76
C GLY A 16 -16.54 9.20 -9.54
N GLY A 17 -15.68 8.95 -8.54
CA GLY A 17 -15.42 7.62 -7.99
C GLY A 17 -14.79 7.74 -6.60
N ALA A 18 -14.51 6.64 -5.88
CA ALA A 18 -14.05 6.57 -4.46
C ALA A 18 -12.71 5.80 -3.93
N THR A 19 -11.59 6.47 -3.54
CA THR A 19 -10.32 6.06 -2.81
C THR A 19 -10.20 6.75 -1.44
N VAL A 20 -9.92 6.01 -0.36
CA VAL A 20 -10.10 6.47 1.04
C VAL A 20 -9.09 7.54 1.52
N GLY A 21 -9.58 8.55 2.25
CA GLY A 21 -8.79 9.41 3.14
C GLY A 21 -9.45 9.56 4.51
N VAL A 22 -8.64 9.63 5.57
CA VAL A 22 -9.11 9.74 6.97
C VAL A 22 -8.52 10.98 7.63
N ARG A 23 -9.36 11.95 8.02
CA ARG A 23 -8.89 13.09 8.83
C ARG A 23 -8.84 12.69 10.29
N ILE A 24 -7.62 12.67 10.83
CA ILE A 24 -7.29 12.19 12.17
C ILE A 24 -6.90 13.38 13.06
N HIS A 25 -7.58 13.53 14.21
CA HIS A 25 -7.20 14.53 15.21
C HIS A 25 -6.24 13.90 16.24
N HIS A 26 -4.97 14.31 16.25
CA HIS A 26 -3.94 13.77 17.14
C HIS A 26 -4.07 14.37 18.55
N SER A 27 -4.14 13.52 19.58
CA SER A 27 -4.48 13.94 20.95
C SER A 27 -3.32 13.87 21.96
N ARG A 28 -2.32 13.01 21.75
CA ARG A 28 -1.16 12.79 22.65
C ARG A 28 0.03 12.20 21.89
N ARG A 29 1.27 12.54 22.29
CA ARG A 29 2.52 11.98 21.75
C ARG A 29 2.52 10.43 21.86
N LEU A 30 3.04 9.76 20.84
CA LEU A 30 3.17 8.30 20.81
C LEU A 30 4.36 7.85 21.69
N PRO A 31 4.25 6.74 22.44
CA PRO A 31 5.40 5.92 22.80
C PRO A 31 5.81 5.05 21.60
N ASP A 32 7.10 4.76 21.48
CA ASP A 32 7.66 3.99 20.36
C ASP A 32 7.19 2.53 20.41
N PHE A 33 6.33 2.15 19.46
CA PHE A 33 5.66 0.83 19.43
C PHE A 33 6.23 -0.08 18.32
N LEU A 34 7.54 -0.08 18.14
CA LEU A 34 8.24 -0.78 17.05
C LEU A 34 9.18 -1.91 17.55
N GLN A 35 8.72 -2.72 18.51
CA GLN A 35 9.54 -3.79 19.12
C GLN A 35 8.82 -5.15 19.26
N SER A 36 8.22 -5.64 18.19
CA SER A 36 7.98 -7.09 18.01
C SER A 36 8.31 -7.59 16.60
N VAL A 37 9.10 -6.83 15.83
CA VAL A 37 9.53 -7.23 14.48
C VAL A 37 10.73 -8.17 14.59
N ASN A 38 10.67 -9.33 13.93
CA ASN A 38 11.78 -10.27 13.90
C ASN A 38 12.96 -9.66 13.10
N LEU A 39 14.03 -9.29 13.80
CA LEU A 39 15.20 -8.60 13.21
C LEU A 39 15.90 -9.42 12.12
N ASN A 40 15.74 -10.75 12.09
CA ASN A 40 16.36 -11.62 11.09
C ASN A 40 15.75 -11.45 9.68
N LEU A 41 14.54 -10.87 9.60
CA LEU A 41 13.81 -10.61 8.34
C LEU A 41 14.21 -9.29 7.67
N LYS A 42 15.23 -8.58 8.18
CA LYS A 42 15.79 -7.39 7.53
C LYS A 42 16.39 -7.73 6.17
N ALA A 43 16.04 -6.93 5.19
CA ALA A 43 16.55 -6.97 3.82
C ALA A 43 17.29 -5.67 3.48
N PRO A 44 18.49 -5.46 4.05
CA PRO A 44 19.36 -4.36 3.60
C PRO A 44 19.69 -4.52 2.12
N PHE A 45 20.03 -3.41 1.48
CA PHE A 45 20.21 -3.33 0.03
C PHE A 45 21.11 -4.42 -0.54
N ASP A 46 22.30 -4.61 0.04
CA ASP A 46 23.29 -5.58 -0.44
C ASP A 46 22.79 -7.02 -0.35
N ARG A 47 22.13 -7.39 0.76
CA ARG A 47 21.56 -8.73 0.97
C ARG A 47 20.46 -9.04 -0.04
N PHE A 48 19.61 -8.06 -0.36
CA PHE A 48 18.58 -8.21 -1.39
C PHE A 48 19.22 -8.47 -2.76
N MET A 49 20.24 -7.68 -3.12
CA MET A 49 20.94 -7.81 -4.41
C MET A 49 21.76 -9.10 -4.51
N GLU A 50 22.35 -9.56 -3.41
CA GLU A 50 23.04 -10.86 -3.31
C GLU A 50 22.07 -12.03 -3.49
N HIS A 51 20.96 -12.06 -2.73
CA HIS A 51 19.92 -13.09 -2.89
C HIS A 51 19.37 -13.13 -4.32
N SER A 52 19.11 -11.96 -4.92
CA SER A 52 18.61 -11.87 -6.30
C SER A 52 19.60 -12.46 -7.32
N ARG A 53 20.91 -12.27 -7.12
CA ARG A 53 21.95 -12.90 -7.96
C ARG A 53 22.01 -14.41 -7.74
N LEU A 54 22.04 -14.85 -6.49
CA LEU A 54 22.15 -16.27 -6.11
C LEU A 54 20.91 -17.10 -6.49
N GLN A 55 19.75 -16.47 -6.66
CA GLN A 55 18.52 -17.12 -7.15
C GLN A 55 18.66 -17.60 -8.61
N GLY A 56 19.45 -16.93 -9.45
CA GLY A 56 19.74 -17.35 -10.82
C GLY A 56 18.63 -17.14 -11.87
N ASP A 57 17.43 -16.68 -11.50
CA ASP A 57 16.32 -16.40 -12.43
C ASP A 57 16.50 -15.11 -13.26
N PHE A 58 17.29 -14.16 -12.76
CA PHE A 58 17.36 -12.80 -13.28
C PHE A 58 18.59 -12.58 -14.18
N ASP A 59 18.37 -11.97 -15.34
CA ASP A 59 19.46 -11.52 -16.20
C ASP A 59 20.16 -10.27 -15.64
N GLU A 60 21.40 -9.99 -16.08
CA GLU A 60 22.19 -8.86 -15.58
C GLU A 60 21.50 -7.50 -15.82
N SER A 61 20.71 -7.36 -16.90
CA SER A 61 19.96 -6.12 -17.18
C SER A 61 18.76 -5.93 -16.24
N SER A 62 18.24 -7.04 -15.70
CA SER A 62 17.15 -7.09 -14.72
C SER A 62 17.68 -6.90 -13.31
N LEU A 63 18.84 -7.47 -12.96
CA LEU A 63 19.57 -7.16 -11.72
C LEU A 63 19.98 -5.69 -11.65
N GLU A 64 20.57 -5.15 -12.72
CA GLU A 64 20.93 -3.73 -12.84
C GLU A 64 19.71 -2.80 -12.79
N PHE A 65 18.54 -3.27 -13.25
CA PHE A 65 17.29 -2.53 -13.10
C PHE A 65 16.79 -2.53 -11.65
N GLN A 66 16.77 -3.69 -10.98
CA GLN A 66 16.40 -3.81 -9.56
C GLN A 66 17.30 -2.92 -8.68
N ARG A 67 18.62 -2.94 -8.88
CA ARG A 67 19.59 -2.07 -8.21
C ARG A 67 19.20 -0.59 -8.31
N LYS A 68 18.91 -0.11 -9.52
CA LYS A 68 18.50 1.29 -9.78
C LYS A 68 17.16 1.67 -9.17
N ILE A 69 16.21 0.74 -9.05
CA ILE A 69 14.94 0.99 -8.36
C ILE A 69 15.18 1.13 -6.86
N LEU A 70 15.92 0.19 -6.27
CA LEU A 70 16.25 0.21 -4.84
C LEU A 70 16.98 1.51 -4.45
N GLU A 71 18.02 1.91 -5.18
CA GLU A 71 18.78 3.16 -4.97
C GLU A 71 17.93 4.44 -5.03
N ARG A 72 16.80 4.40 -5.76
CA ARG A 72 15.91 5.56 -5.97
C ARG A 72 14.61 5.49 -5.17
N SER A 73 14.35 4.36 -4.52
CA SER A 73 13.10 4.11 -3.80
C SER A 73 13.00 4.88 -2.48
N GLY A 74 14.14 5.24 -1.88
CA GLY A 74 14.21 5.79 -0.53
C GLY A 74 13.98 4.76 0.58
N LEU A 75 13.93 3.46 0.25
CA LEU A 75 13.90 2.39 1.23
C LEU A 75 15.25 2.32 1.97
N GLY A 76 15.19 2.32 3.31
CA GLY A 76 16.37 2.12 4.15
C GLY A 76 16.64 0.64 4.47
N ASP A 77 17.80 0.39 5.09
CA ASP A 77 18.22 -0.96 5.51
C ASP A 77 17.37 -1.57 6.65
N GLU A 78 16.55 -0.75 7.29
CA GLU A 78 15.55 -1.14 8.29
C GLU A 78 14.23 -1.61 7.64
N THR A 79 14.28 -2.13 6.41
CA THR A 79 13.12 -2.69 5.70
C THR A 79 13.13 -4.21 5.69
N TYR A 80 11.94 -4.82 5.58
CA TYR A 80 11.72 -6.24 5.83
C TYR A 80 11.06 -6.94 4.64
N VAL A 81 11.45 -8.19 4.37
CA VAL A 81 10.79 -9.07 3.39
C VAL A 81 10.33 -10.37 4.09
N PRO A 82 9.40 -11.15 3.52
CA PRO A 82 8.89 -12.35 4.17
C PRO A 82 9.98 -13.41 4.34
N GLU A 83 9.88 -14.25 5.38
CA GLU A 83 10.84 -15.34 5.64
C GLU A 83 11.05 -16.26 4.43
N ALA A 84 9.97 -16.53 3.67
CA ALA A 84 10.00 -17.28 2.41
C ALA A 84 10.99 -16.72 1.35
N MET A 85 11.28 -15.42 1.37
CA MET A 85 12.18 -14.73 0.45
C MET A 85 13.63 -14.68 0.94
N HIS A 86 13.90 -15.12 2.17
CA HIS A 86 15.27 -15.31 2.68
C HIS A 86 15.85 -16.69 2.35
N TYR A 87 15.08 -17.60 1.75
CA TYR A 87 15.61 -18.83 1.18
C TYR A 87 16.15 -18.61 -0.24
N ILE A 88 17.13 -19.43 -0.63
CA ILE A 88 17.70 -19.45 -1.98
C ILE A 88 17.59 -20.90 -2.51
N PRO A 89 16.77 -21.17 -3.54
CA PRO A 89 15.75 -20.28 -4.10
C PRO A 89 14.62 -19.95 -3.10
N PRO A 90 13.88 -18.85 -3.28
CA PRO A 90 12.73 -18.51 -2.45
C PRO A 90 11.66 -19.62 -2.41
N ARG A 91 10.93 -19.70 -1.30
CA ARG A 91 9.93 -20.76 -1.05
C ARG A 91 8.53 -20.19 -0.78
N PRO A 92 7.93 -19.47 -1.74
CA PRO A 92 6.58 -18.94 -1.57
C PRO A 92 5.56 -20.09 -1.43
N SER A 93 4.70 -20.01 -0.43
CA SER A 93 3.62 -20.97 -0.20
C SER A 93 2.44 -20.30 0.49
N MET A 94 1.26 -20.92 0.42
CA MET A 94 0.08 -20.46 1.16
C MET A 94 0.30 -20.50 2.68
N GLN A 95 1.13 -21.43 3.17
CA GLN A 95 1.53 -21.49 4.57
C GLN A 95 2.41 -20.29 4.95
N ALA A 96 3.49 -20.03 4.19
CA ALA A 96 4.38 -18.91 4.49
C ALA A 96 3.67 -17.55 4.35
N ALA A 97 2.74 -17.40 3.41
CA ALA A 97 1.89 -16.21 3.30
C ALA A 97 0.96 -16.03 4.51
N ARG A 98 0.50 -17.13 5.11
CA ARG A 98 -0.27 -17.10 6.37
C ARG A 98 0.61 -16.76 7.57
N GLU A 99 1.82 -17.29 7.65
CA GLU A 99 2.80 -16.96 8.69
C GLU A 99 3.20 -15.47 8.64
N GLU A 100 3.42 -14.91 7.44
CA GLU A 100 3.59 -13.48 7.20
C GLU A 100 2.39 -12.66 7.71
N ALA A 101 1.16 -13.09 7.40
CA ALA A 101 -0.05 -12.44 7.88
C ALA A 101 -0.19 -12.48 9.41
N GLU A 102 0.10 -13.63 10.04
CA GLU A 102 0.03 -13.81 11.49
C GLU A 102 1.06 -12.91 12.21
N GLN A 103 2.29 -12.81 11.72
CA GLN A 103 3.31 -11.88 12.26
C GLN A 103 2.82 -10.42 12.25
N VAL A 104 2.19 -9.99 11.16
CA VAL A 104 1.63 -8.63 11.03
C VAL A 104 0.43 -8.41 11.96
N MET A 105 -0.48 -9.38 12.07
CA MET A 105 -1.70 -9.25 12.88
C MET A 105 -1.43 -9.11 14.38
N PHE A 106 -0.41 -9.78 14.92
CA PHE A 106 -0.12 -9.72 16.36
C PHE A 106 0.72 -8.51 16.79
N GLY A 107 1.46 -7.87 15.87
CA GLY A 107 2.48 -6.87 16.21
C GLY A 107 2.02 -5.41 16.42
N HIS A 108 0.86 -4.98 15.89
CA HIS A 108 0.52 -3.55 15.80
C HIS A 108 -0.89 -3.20 16.29
N TRP A 109 -1.02 -2.30 17.27
CA TRP A 109 -2.32 -1.84 17.79
C TRP A 109 -2.40 -0.31 17.99
N ILE A 110 -3.33 0.35 17.28
CA ILE A 110 -3.65 1.78 17.42
C ILE A 110 -5.11 1.95 17.84
N ILE A 111 -5.41 2.86 18.78
CA ILE A 111 -6.80 3.10 19.23
C ILE A 111 -7.34 4.41 18.66
N CYS A 112 -8.42 4.31 17.90
CA CYS A 112 -9.22 5.42 17.39
C CYS A 112 -10.66 5.34 17.94
N SER A 113 -11.35 6.47 18.00
CA SER A 113 -12.71 6.58 18.52
C SER A 113 -13.68 7.15 17.50
N ARG A 114 -14.95 6.76 17.69
CA ARG A 114 -16.19 7.32 17.13
C ARG A 114 -16.45 6.98 15.66
N ILE A 115 -17.13 5.85 15.46
CA ILE A 115 -17.68 5.38 14.17
C ILE A 115 -19.19 5.14 14.31
N PRO A 116 -20.01 5.32 13.24
CA PRO A 116 -21.36 4.78 13.17
C PRO A 116 -21.35 3.25 13.26
N MET A 117 -21.51 2.75 14.49
CA MET A 117 -21.60 1.35 14.89
C MET A 117 -22.68 1.24 15.97
N CYS A 118 -23.19 0.02 16.22
CA CYS A 118 -24.10 -0.24 17.35
C CYS A 118 -23.51 0.30 18.66
N ILE A 119 -24.33 0.96 19.48
CA ILE A 119 -23.86 1.68 20.68
C ILE A 119 -23.16 0.70 21.64
N GLY A 120 -21.97 1.07 22.11
CA GLY A 120 -21.23 0.28 23.09
C GLY A 120 -20.36 -0.84 22.51
N THR A 121 -20.13 -0.86 21.19
CA THR A 121 -19.35 -1.91 20.52
C THR A 121 -17.91 -1.48 20.21
N TYR A 122 -17.08 -2.49 19.92
CA TYR A 122 -15.74 -2.36 19.35
C TYR A 122 -15.73 -2.94 17.93
N ALA A 123 -14.90 -2.37 17.07
CA ALA A 123 -14.50 -2.99 15.81
C ALA A 123 -12.97 -2.96 15.72
N VAL A 124 -12.36 -4.03 15.22
CA VAL A 124 -10.94 -4.07 14.89
C VAL A 124 -10.85 -4.08 13.38
N VAL A 125 -10.10 -3.13 12.82
CA VAL A 125 -9.73 -3.11 11.40
C VAL A 125 -8.26 -3.45 11.31
N VAL A 126 -7.92 -4.46 10.52
CA VAL A 126 -6.53 -4.83 10.24
C VAL A 126 -6.27 -4.65 8.75
N SER A 127 -5.14 -4.02 8.42
CA SER A 127 -4.59 -3.93 7.07
C SER A 127 -3.19 -4.52 7.06
N MET A 128 -2.90 -5.38 6.09
CA MET A 128 -1.60 -6.04 5.92
C MET A 128 -1.15 -5.95 4.45
N GLU A 129 0.14 -5.81 4.24
CA GLU A 129 0.83 -5.92 2.96
C GLU A 129 1.48 -7.31 2.90
N ASN A 130 0.98 -8.18 2.00
CA ASN A 130 1.47 -9.54 1.85
C ASN A 130 2.15 -9.73 0.49
N ILE A 131 3.42 -10.12 0.52
CA ILE A 131 4.28 -10.14 -0.66
C ILE A 131 4.59 -11.57 -1.10
N THR A 132 4.53 -12.55 -0.18
CA THR A 132 4.91 -13.94 -0.46
C THR A 132 4.23 -14.52 -1.70
N GLN A 133 2.96 -14.22 -1.94
CA GLN A 133 2.21 -14.75 -3.09
C GLN A 133 2.41 -13.99 -4.41
N ASN A 134 2.99 -12.78 -4.38
CA ASN A 134 3.06 -11.87 -5.53
C ASN A 134 4.50 -11.68 -6.08
N TRP A 135 5.48 -12.41 -5.54
CA TRP A 135 6.87 -12.29 -5.97
C TRP A 135 7.05 -12.76 -7.42
N TYR A 136 7.63 -11.89 -8.25
CA TYR A 136 7.83 -12.17 -9.66
C TYR A 136 9.23 -12.75 -9.92
N PHE A 137 9.28 -13.89 -10.61
CA PHE A 137 10.50 -14.67 -10.89
C PHE A 137 11.02 -14.48 -12.34
N GLY A 138 10.55 -13.48 -13.08
CA GLY A 138 10.93 -13.26 -14.48
C GLY A 138 11.68 -11.95 -14.72
N ASN A 139 11.87 -11.59 -16.00
CA ASN A 139 12.73 -10.47 -16.41
C ASN A 139 11.95 -9.27 -17.02
N LYS A 140 10.60 -9.28 -16.98
CA LYS A 140 9.77 -8.15 -17.44
C LYS A 140 9.90 -6.99 -16.44
N LYS A 141 10.58 -5.91 -16.86
CA LYS A 141 10.95 -4.78 -15.99
C LYS A 141 9.77 -4.11 -15.26
N SER A 142 8.57 -4.04 -15.85
CA SER A 142 7.38 -3.50 -15.16
C SER A 142 6.91 -4.35 -13.97
N MET A 143 7.23 -5.64 -13.94
CA MET A 143 6.88 -6.60 -12.88
C MET A 143 7.98 -6.77 -11.82
N LEU A 144 9.20 -6.30 -12.10
CA LEU A 144 10.30 -6.28 -11.11
C LEU A 144 10.17 -5.12 -10.10
N ILE A 145 9.45 -4.06 -10.45
CA ILE A 145 9.22 -2.90 -9.57
C ILE A 145 8.57 -3.32 -8.23
N PRO A 146 7.49 -4.14 -8.18
CA PRO A 146 6.94 -4.70 -6.94
C PRO A 146 7.96 -5.32 -6.00
N ASN A 147 8.81 -6.24 -6.50
CA ASN A 147 9.79 -6.98 -5.70
C ASN A 147 10.74 -6.01 -4.95
N CYS A 148 11.09 -4.90 -5.59
CA CYS A 148 11.97 -3.88 -5.01
C CYS A 148 11.25 -2.91 -4.07
N LEU A 149 10.00 -2.53 -4.36
CA LEU A 149 9.30 -1.45 -3.65
C LEU A 149 8.48 -1.92 -2.44
N PHE A 150 7.79 -3.06 -2.55
CA PHE A 150 6.91 -3.53 -1.48
C PHE A 150 7.74 -4.19 -0.37
N ARG A 151 7.29 -4.02 0.88
CA ARG A 151 7.95 -4.51 2.10
C ARG A 151 6.90 -5.02 3.10
N VAL A 152 7.25 -6.01 3.92
CA VAL A 152 6.30 -6.58 4.89
C VAL A 152 5.82 -5.49 5.83
N GLY A 153 4.50 -5.34 5.95
CA GLY A 153 3.92 -4.26 6.73
C GLY A 153 2.46 -4.49 7.10
N GLY A 154 2.00 -3.73 8.08
CA GLY A 154 0.59 -3.64 8.39
C GLY A 154 0.29 -2.89 9.67
N ALA A 155 -0.99 -2.77 9.98
CA ALA A 155 -1.50 -2.03 11.12
C ALA A 155 -2.86 -2.57 11.53
N ALA A 156 -3.12 -2.67 12.84
CA ALA A 156 -4.48 -2.79 13.37
C ALA A 156 -4.92 -1.49 14.04
N VAL A 157 -6.19 -1.13 13.80
CA VAL A 157 -6.88 -0.02 14.46
C VAL A 157 -8.09 -0.55 15.20
N LEU A 158 -8.09 -0.39 16.54
CA LEU A 158 -9.26 -0.59 17.39
C LEU A 158 -10.13 0.67 17.34
N LEU A 159 -11.42 0.48 17.06
CA LEU A 159 -12.43 1.51 16.84
C LEU A 159 -13.50 1.35 17.92
N SER A 160 -13.72 2.39 18.73
CA SER A 160 -14.70 2.39 19.83
C SER A 160 -15.66 3.56 19.74
N ASN A 161 -16.96 3.32 19.97
CA ASN A 161 -17.96 4.38 20.15
C ASN A 161 -18.34 4.61 21.64
N LYS A 162 -17.69 3.94 22.59
CA LYS A 162 -17.96 4.09 24.03
C LYS A 162 -17.48 5.44 24.56
N ALA A 163 -18.33 6.11 25.35
CA ALA A 163 -17.98 7.37 26.00
C ALA A 163 -16.76 7.25 26.94
N GLY A 164 -16.59 6.11 27.62
CA GLY A 164 -15.44 5.86 28.50
C GLY A 164 -14.08 5.83 27.79
N ASP A 165 -14.04 5.28 26.57
CA ASP A 165 -12.80 5.15 25.78
C ASP A 165 -12.34 6.46 25.16
N ARG A 166 -13.21 7.49 25.13
CA ARG A 166 -12.89 8.83 24.59
C ARG A 166 -11.68 9.47 25.29
N ARG A 167 -11.37 9.10 26.54
CA ARG A 167 -10.18 9.57 27.27
C ARG A 167 -8.89 8.80 26.91
N ARG A 168 -9.00 7.60 26.35
CA ARG A 168 -7.88 6.71 25.95
C ARG A 168 -7.58 6.74 24.45
N ALA A 169 -8.56 7.16 23.63
CA ALA A 169 -8.41 7.22 22.20
C ALA A 169 -7.29 8.19 21.78
N LYS A 170 -6.35 7.71 20.96
CA LYS A 170 -5.31 8.56 20.36
C LYS A 170 -5.92 9.52 19.34
N TYR A 171 -6.95 9.02 18.65
CA TYR A 171 -7.56 9.60 17.48
C TYR A 171 -9.09 9.62 17.55
N LYS A 172 -9.69 10.58 16.84
CA LYS A 172 -11.13 10.69 16.62
C LYS A 172 -11.40 10.75 15.12
N LEU A 173 -12.23 9.84 14.61
CA LEU A 173 -12.73 9.92 13.25
C LEU A 173 -13.75 11.07 13.14
N VAL A 174 -13.63 11.90 12.11
CA VAL A 174 -14.50 13.07 11.89
C VAL A 174 -15.26 12.96 10.58
N HIS A 175 -14.55 12.75 9.47
CA HIS A 175 -15.14 12.47 8.15
C HIS A 175 -14.35 11.37 7.45
N VAL A 176 -15.04 10.64 6.56
CA VAL A 176 -14.46 9.69 5.61
C VAL A 176 -14.82 10.20 4.23
N VAL A 177 -13.80 10.49 3.42
CA VAL A 177 -13.95 10.83 2.00
C VAL A 177 -13.30 9.73 1.18
N ARG A 178 -13.86 9.48 0.00
CA ARG A 178 -13.44 8.41 -0.89
C ARG A 178 -13.41 9.01 -2.31
N THR A 179 -12.24 9.10 -3.00
CA THR A 179 -12.05 9.55 -4.43
C THR A 179 -11.21 8.63 -5.43
N HIS A 180 -11.83 7.75 -6.26
CA HIS A 180 -11.32 6.59 -7.07
C HIS A 180 -11.18 6.90 -8.55
N LYS A 181 -10.60 5.94 -9.29
CA LYS A 181 -10.44 5.96 -10.74
C LYS A 181 -10.61 4.62 -11.46
N GLY A 182 -11.30 3.61 -10.91
CA GLY A 182 -11.49 2.31 -11.60
C GLY A 182 -12.32 2.33 -12.89
N ALA A 183 -13.00 3.44 -13.21
CA ALA A 183 -13.63 3.68 -14.51
C ALA A 183 -12.72 4.44 -15.51
N ASP A 184 -11.53 4.85 -15.07
CA ASP A 184 -10.46 5.37 -15.92
C ASP A 184 -9.53 4.21 -16.27
N ASP A 185 -9.55 3.82 -17.55
CA ASP A 185 -8.78 2.73 -18.13
C ASP A 185 -7.29 2.76 -17.78
N LYS A 186 -6.68 3.95 -17.69
CA LYS A 186 -5.25 4.09 -17.35
C LYS A 186 -5.04 3.81 -15.87
N ALA A 187 -5.95 4.28 -15.03
CA ALA A 187 -5.91 4.00 -13.59
C ALA A 187 -6.25 2.55 -13.25
N PHE A 188 -7.16 1.91 -13.99
CA PHE A 188 -7.41 0.48 -13.86
C PHE A 188 -6.19 -0.36 -14.27
N ARG A 189 -5.53 0.01 -15.37
CA ARG A 189 -4.33 -0.69 -15.89
C ARG A 189 -3.00 -0.24 -15.27
N CYS A 190 -2.99 0.67 -14.28
CA CYS A 190 -1.73 1.19 -13.74
C CYS A 190 -1.01 0.22 -12.78
N VAL A 191 -1.76 -0.69 -12.16
CA VAL A 191 -1.27 -1.83 -11.38
C VAL A 191 -2.14 -3.02 -11.77
N TYR A 192 -1.58 -3.99 -12.48
CA TYR A 192 -2.36 -5.11 -13.00
C TYR A 192 -1.59 -6.43 -12.91
N GLN A 193 -2.26 -7.50 -12.47
CA GLN A 193 -1.66 -8.84 -12.42
C GLN A 193 -1.84 -9.51 -13.79
N GLU A 194 -0.72 -9.87 -14.42
CA GLU A 194 -0.69 -10.48 -15.75
C GLU A 194 0.43 -11.54 -15.81
N GLN A 195 0.47 -12.34 -16.86
CA GLN A 195 1.60 -13.23 -17.15
C GLN A 195 2.58 -12.56 -18.12
N ASP A 196 3.86 -12.90 -17.99
CA ASP A 196 4.86 -12.60 -19.02
C ASP A 196 4.84 -13.64 -20.15
N ASP A 197 5.69 -13.42 -21.16
CA ASP A 197 5.78 -14.29 -22.36
C ASP A 197 6.31 -15.71 -22.03
N ALA A 198 6.83 -15.93 -20.82
CA ALA A 198 7.26 -17.23 -20.30
C ALA A 198 6.22 -17.87 -19.35
N GLY A 199 5.02 -17.28 -19.24
CA GLY A 199 3.94 -17.75 -18.36
C GLY A 199 4.15 -17.44 -16.88
N LYS A 200 5.19 -16.68 -16.50
CA LYS A 200 5.42 -16.29 -15.10
C LYS A 200 4.45 -15.15 -14.74
N THR A 201 3.57 -15.39 -13.77
CA THR A 201 2.64 -14.37 -13.26
C THR A 201 3.37 -13.32 -12.44
N GLY A 202 3.06 -12.04 -12.65
CA GLY A 202 3.60 -10.92 -11.89
C GLY A 202 2.66 -9.71 -11.86
N VAL A 203 2.94 -8.74 -11.00
CA VAL A 203 2.16 -7.50 -10.91
C VAL A 203 2.87 -6.39 -11.70
N SER A 204 2.31 -6.00 -12.83
CA SER A 204 2.87 -4.98 -13.72
C SER A 204 2.54 -3.57 -13.21
N LEU A 205 3.56 -2.73 -13.00
CA LEU A 205 3.40 -1.31 -12.64
C LEU A 205 3.64 -0.41 -13.85
N SER A 206 2.65 0.42 -14.18
CA SER A 206 2.76 1.45 -15.23
C SER A 206 3.58 2.66 -14.76
N LYS A 207 4.27 3.29 -15.70
CA LYS A 207 4.95 4.59 -15.48
C LYS A 207 3.97 5.70 -15.09
N ASP A 208 2.70 5.59 -15.48
CA ASP A 208 1.65 6.56 -15.15
C ASP A 208 1.21 6.52 -13.68
N LEU A 209 1.59 5.48 -12.92
CA LEU A 209 1.14 5.22 -11.55
C LEU A 209 1.29 6.45 -10.63
N MET A 210 2.43 7.13 -10.67
CA MET A 210 2.69 8.30 -9.81
C MET A 210 1.77 9.49 -10.15
N ALA A 211 1.51 9.74 -11.44
CA ALA A 211 0.61 10.80 -11.88
C ALA A 211 -0.86 10.48 -11.54
N ILE A 212 -1.25 9.22 -11.72
CA ILE A 212 -2.60 8.72 -11.39
C ILE A 212 -2.85 8.77 -9.89
N ALA A 213 -1.92 8.26 -9.07
CA ALA A 213 -2.00 8.28 -7.61
C ALA A 213 -1.99 9.70 -7.07
N GLY A 214 -1.10 10.57 -7.56
CA GLY A 214 -1.06 11.99 -7.20
C GLY A 214 -2.35 12.73 -7.56
N GLY A 215 -2.91 12.46 -8.75
CA GLY A 215 -4.19 13.02 -9.18
C GLY A 215 -5.37 12.51 -8.35
N ALA A 216 -5.41 11.22 -8.00
CA ALA A 216 -6.41 10.66 -7.11
C ALA A 216 -6.32 11.26 -5.69
N LEU A 217 -5.11 11.36 -5.13
CA LEU A 217 -4.86 11.97 -3.83
C LEU A 217 -5.24 13.46 -3.80
N LYS A 218 -4.86 14.23 -4.83
CA LYS A 218 -5.23 15.65 -4.96
C LYS A 218 -6.75 15.81 -4.95
N THR A 219 -7.44 15.07 -5.81
CA THR A 219 -8.92 15.11 -5.91
C THR A 219 -9.55 14.70 -4.57
N ASN A 220 -8.97 13.69 -3.90
CA ASN A 220 -9.42 13.27 -2.59
C ASN A 220 -9.27 14.36 -1.54
N ILE A 221 -8.17 15.11 -1.53
CA ILE A 221 -7.91 16.21 -0.57
C ILE A 221 -8.75 17.46 -0.88
N THR A 222 -8.99 17.79 -2.16
CA THR A 222 -9.82 18.97 -2.52
C THR A 222 -11.29 18.79 -2.18
N THR A 223 -11.78 17.54 -2.14
CA THR A 223 -13.16 17.20 -1.73
C THR A 223 -13.44 17.51 -0.23
N TRP A 224 -12.43 17.93 0.56
CA TRP A 224 -12.61 18.33 1.98
C TRP A 224 -12.75 19.84 2.20
N VAL A 225 -12.83 20.63 1.12
CA VAL A 225 -12.86 22.11 1.15
C VAL A 225 -14.21 22.65 0.64
N LEU A 226 -15.14 21.76 0.31
CA LEU A 226 -16.56 22.02 0.02
C LEU A 226 -17.42 21.31 1.08
#